data_AF-A0A960EFY1-F1
#
_entry.id   AF-A0A960EFY1-F1
#
_cell.length_a   1.000
_cell.length_b   1.000
_cell.length_c   1.000
_cell.angle_alpha   90.00
_cell.angle_beta   90.00
_cell.angle_gamma   90.00
#
_symmetry.space_group_name_H-M   'P 1'
#
loop_
_entity.id
_entity.type
_entity.pdbx_description
1 polymer ?
#
loop_
_entity_poly.entity_id
_entity_poly.type
_entity_poly.pdbx_seq_one_letter_code
_entity_poly.pdbx_strand_id
1 'polypeptide(L)'
;MARLRPYPVTAFCAVTLFIWTNRIWLAWTNDTDTLVRKLVWSVPITAFVVAAVVIAGVMLAGRVERTGWFVPLVRAFAAGTVLFWAIRAPMIALADHDVAFVVVHTVLAVASVSTAIGAWRAVGRLGSTAAAEREPAPVS
;
A
#
# COMPACT_ATOMS: atom_id res chain seq x y z
N MET A 1 -0.67 -12.46 18.44
CA MET A 1 -1.07 -11.13 17.91
C MET A 1 0.10 -10.13 17.77
N ALA A 2 1.23 -10.28 18.47
CA ALA A 2 2.37 -9.36 18.36
C ALA A 2 3.00 -9.23 16.95
N ARG A 3 2.94 -10.30 16.12
CA ARG A 3 3.53 -10.36 14.76
C ARG A 3 2.86 -9.44 13.72
N LEU A 4 1.65 -8.95 14.01
CA LEU A 4 0.93 -8.01 13.13
C LEU A 4 1.17 -6.55 13.50
N ARG A 5 2.06 -6.27 14.46
CA ARG A 5 2.46 -4.91 14.76
C ARG A 5 3.50 -4.43 13.74
N PRO A 6 3.38 -3.18 13.24
CA PRO A 6 2.34 -2.21 13.57
C PRO A 6 1.03 -2.44 12.79
N TYR A 7 -0.11 -2.47 13.49
CA TYR A 7 -1.44 -2.76 12.90
C TYR A 7 -1.82 -1.85 11.71
N PRO A 8 -1.46 -0.56 11.65
CA PRO A 8 -1.73 0.27 10.48
C PRO A 8 -1.05 -0.24 9.20
N VAL A 9 0.14 -0.84 9.29
CA VAL A 9 0.82 -1.43 8.13
C VAL A 9 0.11 -2.70 7.69
N THR A 10 -0.35 -3.54 8.63
CA THR A 10 -1.18 -4.71 8.29
C THR A 10 -2.48 -4.30 7.62
N ALA A 11 -3.18 -3.29 8.13
CA ALA A 11 -4.40 -2.78 7.52
C ALA A 11 -4.16 -2.27 6.10
N PHE A 12 -3.06 -1.55 5.89
CA PHE A 12 -2.66 -1.08 4.57
C PHE A 12 -2.36 -2.22 3.59
N CYS A 13 -1.63 -3.24 4.01
CA CYS A 13 -1.42 -4.45 3.21
C CYS A 13 -2.74 -5.16 2.89
N ALA A 14 -3.62 -5.34 3.89
CA ALA A 14 -4.90 -6.03 3.71
C ALA A 14 -5.83 -5.30 2.73
N VAL A 15 -5.98 -3.98 2.87
CA VAL A 15 -6.77 -3.16 1.95
C VAL A 15 -6.18 -3.21 0.54
N THR A 16 -4.86 -3.11 0.41
CA THR A 16 -4.19 -3.23 -0.89
C THR A 16 -4.52 -4.56 -1.56
N LEU A 17 -4.30 -5.68 -0.86
CA LEU A 17 -4.52 -7.01 -1.43
C LEU A 17 -5.99 -7.22 -1.81
N PHE A 18 -6.92 -6.79 -0.95
CA PHE A 18 -8.35 -6.89 -1.25
C PHE A 18 -8.73 -6.16 -2.55
N ILE A 19 -8.32 -4.90 -2.70
CA ILE A 19 -8.67 -4.07 -3.87
C ILE A 19 -8.00 -4.61 -5.13
N TRP A 20 -6.71 -4.86 -5.07
CA TRP A 20 -5.90 -5.09 -6.26
C TRP A 20 -5.97 -6.53 -6.76
N THR A 21 -6.12 -7.52 -5.88
CA THR A 21 -6.36 -8.90 -6.32
C THR A 21 -7.70 -9.02 -7.02
N ASN A 22 -8.75 -8.37 -6.51
CA ASN A 22 -10.04 -8.31 -7.20
C ASN A 22 -9.93 -7.62 -8.56
N ARG A 23 -9.15 -6.53 -8.67
CA ARG A 23 -8.93 -5.84 -9.94
C ARG A 23 -8.16 -6.68 -10.96
N ILE A 24 -7.13 -7.41 -10.53
CA ILE A 24 -6.42 -8.36 -11.39
C ILE A 24 -7.38 -9.44 -11.87
N TRP A 25 -8.15 -10.05 -10.97
CA TRP A 25 -9.14 -11.06 -11.34
C TRP A 25 -10.10 -10.55 -12.42
N LEU A 26 -10.70 -9.37 -12.23
CA LEU A 26 -11.61 -8.75 -13.19
C LEU A 26 -10.95 -8.41 -14.52
N ALA A 27 -9.70 -7.95 -14.53
CA ALA A 27 -8.97 -7.64 -15.76
C ALA A 27 -8.64 -8.90 -16.57
N TRP A 28 -8.32 -10.00 -15.89
CA TRP A 28 -7.93 -11.24 -16.54
C TRP A 28 -9.11 -12.08 -17.01
N THR A 29 -10.25 -12.01 -16.33
CA THR A 29 -11.53 -12.66 -16.72
C THR A 29 -12.31 -11.88 -17.78
N ASN A 30 -11.87 -10.69 -18.17
CA ASN A 30 -12.50 -9.94 -19.25
C ASN A 30 -11.97 -10.41 -20.62
N ASP A 31 -12.82 -11.05 -21.42
CA ASP A 31 -12.44 -11.63 -22.72
C ASP A 31 -12.33 -10.61 -23.86
N THR A 32 -12.75 -9.36 -23.63
CA THR A 32 -12.79 -8.30 -24.66
C THR A 32 -11.48 -7.50 -24.79
N ASP A 33 -10.57 -7.64 -23.82
CA ASP A 33 -9.32 -6.88 -23.78
C ASP A 33 -8.13 -7.60 -24.43
N THR A 34 -7.34 -6.86 -25.22
CA THR A 34 -6.09 -7.37 -25.79
C THR A 34 -5.06 -7.67 -24.69
N LEU A 35 -4.18 -8.65 -24.92
CA LEU A 35 -3.14 -9.03 -23.96
C LEU A 35 -2.23 -7.83 -23.59
N VAL A 36 -1.84 -7.01 -24.57
CA VAL A 36 -1.02 -5.81 -24.34
C VAL A 36 -1.74 -4.82 -23.42
N ARG A 37 -3.05 -4.61 -23.64
CA ARG A 37 -3.85 -3.72 -22.79
C ARG A 37 -3.95 -4.28 -21.36
N LYS A 38 -4.19 -5.59 -21.20
CA LYS A 38 -4.19 -6.24 -19.88
C LYS A 38 -2.86 -6.04 -19.15
N LEU A 39 -1.74 -6.20 -19.84
CA LEU A 39 -0.40 -6.03 -19.26
C LEU A 39 -0.14 -4.59 -18.82
N VAL A 40 -0.34 -3.60 -19.70
CA VAL A 40 -0.09 -2.18 -19.39
C VAL A 40 -0.87 -1.73 -18.16
N TRP A 41 -2.15 -2.12 -18.05
CA TRP A 41 -2.98 -1.74 -16.91
C TRP A 41 -2.67 -2.54 -15.64
N SER A 42 -2.12 -3.75 -15.75
CA SER A 42 -1.85 -4.63 -14.60
C SER A 42 -0.46 -4.42 -13.99
N VAL A 43 0.54 -3.94 -14.73
CA VAL A 43 1.92 -3.78 -14.22
C VAL A 43 2.01 -2.96 -12.92
N PRO A 44 1.47 -1.73 -12.83
CA PRO A 44 1.53 -0.96 -11.59
C PRO A 44 0.73 -1.62 -10.46
N ILE A 45 -0.36 -2.31 -10.80
CA ILE A 45 -1.21 -3.04 -9.86
C ILE A 45 -0.46 -4.23 -9.25
N THR A 46 0.19 -5.03 -10.09
CA THR A 46 0.99 -6.18 -9.68
C THR A 46 2.13 -5.75 -8.77
N ALA A 47 2.78 -4.61 -9.04
CA ALA A 47 3.83 -4.07 -8.18
C ALA A 47 3.31 -3.78 -6.76
N PHE A 48 2.11 -3.20 -6.62
CA PHE A 48 1.49 -2.96 -5.31
C PHE A 48 1.14 -4.26 -4.57
N VAL A 49 0.62 -5.27 -5.28
CA VAL A 49 0.36 -6.59 -4.71
C VAL A 49 1.65 -7.23 -4.19
N VAL A 50 2.71 -7.24 -5.01
CA VAL A 50 4.02 -7.78 -4.62
C VAL A 50 4.57 -7.05 -3.39
N ALA A 51 4.53 -5.71 -3.37
CA ALA A 51 4.97 -4.93 -2.21
C ALA A 51 4.19 -5.30 -0.94
N ALA A 52 2.86 -5.40 -1.03
CA ALA A 52 2.03 -5.78 0.11
C ALA A 52 2.31 -7.20 0.61
N VAL A 53 2.50 -8.18 -0.29
CA VAL A 53 2.88 -9.55 0.07
C VAL A 53 4.23 -9.59 0.75
N VAL A 54 5.24 -8.89 0.22
CA VAL A 54 6.59 -8.84 0.80
C VAL A 54 6.56 -8.23 2.21
N ILE A 55 5.90 -7.09 2.38
CA ILE A 55 5.76 -6.42 3.68
C ILE A 55 5.03 -7.32 4.67
N ALA A 56 3.88 -7.88 4.29
CA ALA A 56 3.11 -8.78 5.15
C ALA A 56 3.91 -10.05 5.52
N GLY A 57 4.65 -10.62 4.57
CA GLY A 57 5.52 -11.77 4.78
C GLY A 57 6.62 -11.51 5.80
N VAL A 58 7.27 -10.34 5.73
CA VAL A 58 8.27 -9.91 6.74
C VAL A 58 7.64 -9.77 8.12
N MET A 59 6.44 -9.19 8.22
CA MET A 59 5.71 -9.05 9.47
C MET A 59 5.34 -10.41 10.07
N LEU A 60 4.75 -11.31 9.29
CA LEU A 60 4.36 -12.65 9.72
C LEU A 60 5.58 -13.48 10.15
N ALA A 61 6.70 -13.35 9.44
CA ALA A 61 7.96 -13.98 9.80
C ALA A 61 8.59 -13.40 11.09
N GLY A 62 8.11 -12.27 11.60
CA GLY A 62 8.68 -11.57 12.76
C GLY A 62 10.06 -10.98 12.48
N ARG A 63 10.35 -10.62 11.22
CA ARG A 63 11.68 -10.16 10.78
C ARG A 63 11.79 -8.65 10.62
N VAL A 64 10.79 -7.88 11.08
CA VAL A 64 10.72 -6.42 10.91
C VAL A 64 12.01 -5.74 11.40
N GLU A 65 12.45 -6.03 12.62
CA GLU A 65 13.66 -5.41 13.22
C GLU A 65 14.97 -5.82 12.52
N ARG A 66 15.01 -7.03 11.94
CA ARG A 66 16.18 -7.54 11.21
C ARG A 66 16.24 -7.03 9.76
N THR A 67 15.19 -6.36 9.30
CA THR A 67 15.02 -5.97 7.90
C THR A 67 15.20 -4.46 7.76
N GLY A 68 16.44 -4.00 7.56
CA GLY A 68 16.78 -2.57 7.48
C GLY A 68 16.05 -1.80 6.37
N TRP A 69 15.61 -2.48 5.30
CA TRP A 69 14.84 -1.88 4.21
C TRP A 69 13.33 -1.85 4.45
N PHE A 70 12.82 -2.40 5.56
CA PHE A 70 11.38 -2.49 5.81
C PHE A 70 10.72 -1.11 5.90
N VAL A 71 11.27 -0.21 6.73
CA VAL A 71 10.75 1.15 6.89
C VAL A 71 10.77 1.96 5.59
N PRO A 72 11.89 2.05 4.83
CA PRO A 72 11.89 2.77 3.57
C PRO A 72 10.96 2.13 2.53
N LEU A 73 10.81 0.80 2.50
CA LEU A 73 9.86 0.15 1.60
C LEU A 73 8.41 0.53 1.93
N VAL A 74 8.00 0.46 3.20
CA VAL A 74 6.64 0.86 3.62
C VAL A 74 6.37 2.33 3.27
N ARG A 75 7.37 3.20 3.46
CA ARG A 75 7.27 4.61 3.08
C ARG A 75 7.11 4.79 1.57
N ALA A 76 8.01 4.20 0.78
CA ALA A 76 7.95 4.27 -0.68
C ALA A 76 6.60 3.74 -1.22
N PHE A 77 6.13 2.62 -0.66
CA PHE A 77 4.86 2.02 -1.05
C PHE A 77 3.65 2.90 -0.68
N ALA A 78 3.64 3.48 0.53
CA ALA A 78 2.61 4.42 0.95
C ALA A 78 2.60 5.69 0.07
N ALA A 79 3.77 6.29 -0.20
CA ALA A 79 3.87 7.45 -1.09
C ALA A 79 3.41 7.12 -2.52
N GLY A 80 3.82 5.96 -3.05
CA GLY A 80 3.38 5.47 -4.36
C GLY A 80 1.87 5.28 -4.44
N THR A 81 1.24 4.78 -3.38
CA THR A 81 -0.23 4.65 -3.31
C THR A 81 -0.92 6.01 -3.32
N VAL A 82 -0.42 6.98 -2.56
CA VAL A 82 -0.96 8.34 -2.55
C VAL A 82 -0.82 8.99 -3.93
N LEU A 83 0.36 8.89 -4.54
CA LEU A 83 0.62 9.44 -5.88
C LEU A 83 -0.27 8.80 -6.94
N PHE A 84 -0.41 7.47 -6.91
CA PHE A 84 -1.28 6.74 -7.83
C PHE A 84 -2.71 7.27 -7.77
N TRP A 85 -3.28 7.40 -6.57
CA TRP A 85 -4.65 7.88 -6.42
C TRP A 85 -4.79 9.39 -6.70
N ALA A 86 -3.77 10.19 -6.40
CA ALA A 86 -3.76 11.62 -6.74
C ALA A 86 -3.84 11.86 -8.25
N ILE A 87 -3.30 10.96 -9.07
CA ILE A 87 -3.42 11.02 -10.53
C ILE A 87 -4.71 10.34 -10.99
N ARG A 88 -5.00 9.15 -10.47
CA ARG A 88 -6.07 8.30 -10.99
C ARG A 88 -7.46 8.80 -10.63
N ALA A 89 -7.66 9.35 -9.43
CA ALA A 89 -8.99 9.82 -9.02
C ALA A 89 -9.47 11.02 -9.86
N PRO A 90 -8.65 12.07 -10.13
CA PRO A 90 -9.04 13.13 -11.06
C PRO A 90 -9.30 12.62 -12.49
N MET A 91 -8.46 11.71 -13.00
CA MET A 91 -8.69 11.12 -14.33
C MET A 91 -10.05 10.41 -14.42
N ILE A 92 -10.49 9.74 -13.35
CA ILE A 92 -11.80 9.07 -13.29
C ILE A 92 -12.92 10.09 -13.14
N ALA A 93 -12.75 11.09 -12.27
CA ALA A 93 -13.78 12.10 -11.99
C ALA A 93 -14.03 13.04 -13.19
N LEU A 94 -13.01 13.28 -14.01
CA LEU A 94 -13.10 14.12 -15.21
C LEU A 94 -13.47 13.35 -16.48
N ALA A 95 -13.46 12.01 -16.43
CA ALA A 95 -13.93 11.18 -17.51
C ALA A 95 -15.45 10.98 -17.42
N ASP A 96 -16.10 10.79 -18.57
CA ASP A 96 -17.56 10.62 -18.68
C ASP A 96 -17.98 9.20 -18.26
N HIS A 97 -17.83 8.91 -16.97
CA HIS A 97 -18.17 7.64 -16.33
C HIS A 97 -19.51 7.73 -15.59
N ASP A 98 -20.18 6.58 -15.47
CA ASP A 98 -21.37 6.45 -14.63
C ASP A 98 -21.11 6.88 -13.17
N VAL A 99 -22.11 7.48 -12.52
CA VAL A 99 -21.98 7.99 -11.14
C VAL A 99 -21.58 6.89 -10.17
N ALA A 100 -22.13 5.68 -10.29
CA ALA A 100 -21.78 4.57 -9.42
C ALA A 100 -20.30 4.17 -9.58
N PHE A 101 -19.77 4.23 -10.82
CA PHE A 101 -18.37 3.98 -11.08
C PHE A 101 -17.48 5.01 -10.38
N VAL A 102 -17.81 6.31 -10.46
CA VAL A 102 -17.06 7.37 -9.78
C VAL A 102 -17.10 7.19 -8.27
N VAL A 103 -18.27 6.93 -7.69
CA VAL A 103 -18.44 6.74 -6.24
C VAL A 103 -17.58 5.59 -5.72
N VAL A 104 -17.62 4.43 -6.37
CA VAL A 104 -16.81 3.26 -5.96
C VAL A 104 -15.33 3.62 -5.96
N HIS A 105 -14.81 4.25 -7.02
CA HIS A 105 -13.39 4.59 -7.11
C HIS A 105 -12.98 5.66 -6.10
N THR A 106 -13.85 6.62 -5.79
CA THR A 106 -13.60 7.59 -4.72
C THR A 106 -13.48 6.92 -3.36
N VAL A 107 -14.38 5.99 -3.02
CA VAL A 107 -14.30 5.24 -1.76
C VAL A 107 -13.01 4.41 -1.69
N LEU A 108 -12.65 3.72 -2.77
CA LEU A 108 -11.40 2.96 -2.85
C LEU A 108 -10.16 3.85 -2.70
N ALA A 109 -10.18 5.05 -3.29
CA ALA A 109 -9.12 6.05 -3.16
C ALA A 109 -8.96 6.49 -1.71
N VAL A 110 -10.05 6.88 -1.06
CA VAL A 110 -10.05 7.34 0.34
C VAL A 110 -9.55 6.24 1.28
N ALA A 111 -10.04 5.01 1.13
CA ALA A 111 -9.61 3.88 1.96
C ALA A 111 -8.11 3.58 1.78
N SER A 112 -7.63 3.57 0.54
CA SER A 112 -6.21 3.32 0.21
C SER A 112 -5.29 4.41 0.76
N VAL A 113 -5.64 5.69 0.54
CA VAL A 113 -4.84 6.84 1.00
C VAL A 113 -4.82 6.91 2.53
N SER A 114 -5.97 6.70 3.18
CA SER A 114 -6.08 6.76 4.64
C SER A 114 -5.21 5.70 5.31
N THR A 115 -5.24 4.46 4.80
CA THR A 115 -4.42 3.37 5.33
C THR A 115 -2.94 3.57 5.01
N ALA A 116 -2.58 4.08 3.83
CA ALA A 116 -1.21 4.44 3.47
C ALA A 116 -0.62 5.50 4.44
N ILE A 117 -1.37 6.57 4.73
CA ILE A 117 -0.96 7.61 5.69
C ILE A 117 -0.81 7.01 7.10
N GLY A 118 -1.74 6.14 7.50
CA GLY A 118 -1.67 5.42 8.78
C GLY A 118 -0.40 4.57 8.89
N ALA A 119 -0.08 3.81 7.85
CA ALA A 119 1.14 3.00 7.75
C ALA A 119 2.41 3.85 7.82
N TRP A 120 2.46 4.95 7.06
CA TRP A 120 3.59 5.90 7.06
C TRP A 120 3.87 6.44 8.47
N ARG A 121 2.83 6.93 9.15
CA ARG A 121 2.94 7.46 10.52
C ARG A 121 3.38 6.37 11.50
N ALA A 122 2.89 5.14 11.34
CA ALA A 122 3.24 4.03 12.22
C ALA A 122 4.71 3.64 12.12
N VAL A 123 5.28 3.53 10.91
CA VAL A 123 6.70 3.22 10.75
C VAL A 123 7.62 4.39 11.09
N GLY A 124 7.13 5.63 11.00
CA GLY A 124 7.83 6.79 11.53
C GLY A 124 8.12 6.68 13.03
N ARG A 125 7.14 6.24 13.81
CA ARG A 125 7.30 6.03 15.26
C ARG A 125 8.31 4.93 15.59
N LEU A 126 8.35 3.84 14.82
CA LEU A 126 9.34 2.77 15.00
C LEU A 126 10.78 3.28 14.84
N GLY A 127 11.02 4.12 13.82
CA GLY A 127 12.33 4.72 13.58
C GLY A 127 12.75 5.68 14.70
N SER A 128 11.83 6.49 15.22
CA SER A 128 12.11 7.41 16.33
C SER A 128 12.46 6.68 17.63
N THR A 129 11.75 5.60 17.98
CA THR A 129 12.07 4.78 19.16
C THR A 129 13.45 4.15 19.05
N ALA A 130 13.77 3.54 17.90
CA ALA A 130 15.08 2.92 17.67
C ALA A 130 16.24 3.93 17.67
N ALA A 131 15.99 5.20 17.32
CA ALA A 131 16.99 6.26 17.41
C ALA A 131 17.24 6.70 18.86
N ALA A 132 16.16 6.86 19.65
CA ALA A 132 16.27 7.24 21.07
C ALA A 132 17.02 6.20 21.91
N GLU A 133 16.85 4.91 21.63
CA GLU A 133 17.59 3.84 22.32
C GLU A 133 19.09 3.80 22.00
N ARG A 134 19.53 4.42 20.89
CA ARG A 134 20.95 4.45 20.48
C ARG A 134 21.71 5.64 21.02
N GLU A 135 21.03 6.62 21.61
CA GLU A 135 21.67 7.81 22.19
C GLU A 135 22.30 7.41 23.54
N PRO A 136 23.63 7.44 23.69
CA PRO A 136 24.28 7.04 24.93
C PRO A 136 23.88 7.99 26.07
N ALA A 137 23.67 7.43 27.26
CA ALA A 137 23.34 8.23 28.44
C ALA A 137 24.36 9.36 28.62
N PRO A 138 23.91 10.60 28.95
CA PRO A 138 24.81 11.71 29.14
C PRO A 138 25.85 11.35 30.20
N VAL A 139 27.12 11.35 29.80
CA VAL A 139 28.25 11.18 30.72
C VAL A 139 28.27 12.40 31.65
N SER A 140 27.81 12.20 32.88
CA SER A 140 27.88 13.18 33.97
C SER A 140 29.25 13.18 34.62
#